data_AF-A0A968MLT4-F1
#
_entry.id   AF-A0A968MLT4-F1
#
_cell.length_a   1.000
_cell.length_b   1.000
_cell.length_c   1.000
_cell.angle_alpha   90.00
_cell.angle_beta   90.00
_cell.angle_gamma   90.00
#
_symmetry.space_group_name_H-M   'P 1'
#
loop_
_entity.id
_entity.type
_entity.pdbx_description
1 polymer ?
#
loop_
_entity_poly.entity_id
_entity_poly.type
_entity_poly.pdbx_seq_one_letter_code
_entity_poly.pdbx_strand_id
1 'polypeptide(L)'
;MFVRCTVMLLGLASMACGDDEDPVATVRIENDFDNPGFPAMPPWTICESSYLGVPFGRIARGETSEQREVRPSTDFVLMVAAFDDETCRVENLLPLSSAVEEETFDGQDRTIVIALPNHRGPCPPQGVEPIEESVYERIRSNWPQFGFEPYATRDQNPQCQ
;
A
#
# COMPACT_ATOMS: atom_id res chain seq x y z
N MET A 1 68.57 35.31 12.35
CA MET A 1 67.54 34.30 12.66
C MET A 1 66.38 34.59 11.71
N PHE A 2 66.29 33.89 10.58
CA PHE A 2 65.29 34.15 9.53
C PHE A 2 64.20 33.09 9.62
N VAL A 3 63.01 33.49 10.07
CA VAL A 3 61.83 32.63 10.10
C VAL A 3 61.18 32.69 8.72
N ARG A 4 61.28 31.59 7.96
CA ARG A 4 60.60 31.41 6.68
C ARG A 4 59.14 31.01 6.95
N CYS A 5 58.21 31.83 6.49
CA CYS A 5 56.78 31.55 6.48
C CYS A 5 56.45 30.86 5.16
N THR A 6 56.23 29.54 5.21
CA THR A 6 55.79 28.73 4.05
C THR A 6 54.26 28.69 4.05
N VAL A 7 53.63 29.40 3.12
CA VAL A 7 52.19 29.34 2.88
C VAL A 7 51.92 28.15 1.95
N MET A 8 51.34 27.06 2.49
CA MET A 8 50.74 26.00 1.68
C MET A 8 49.40 26.51 1.15
N LEU A 9 49.29 26.64 -0.18
CA LEU A 9 48.01 26.78 -0.86
C LEU A 9 47.22 25.48 -0.72
N LEU A 10 46.10 25.54 0.01
CA LEU A 10 45.07 24.52 0.03
C LEU A 10 44.34 24.55 -1.34
N GLY A 11 44.53 23.51 -2.14
CA GLY A 11 43.73 23.26 -3.34
C GLY A 11 42.31 22.89 -2.93
N LEU A 12 41.36 23.73 -3.31
CA LEU A 12 39.92 23.48 -3.23
C LEU A 12 39.58 22.26 -4.08
N ALA A 13 39.36 21.11 -3.43
CA ALA A 13 38.67 20.00 -4.04
C ALA A 13 37.21 20.41 -4.27
N SER A 14 36.83 20.50 -5.54
CA SER A 14 35.45 20.65 -5.98
C SER A 14 34.61 19.49 -5.43
N MET A 15 33.81 19.77 -4.41
CA MET A 15 32.66 18.94 -4.03
C MET A 15 31.71 18.90 -5.23
N ALA A 16 31.77 17.81 -6.00
CA ALA A 16 30.63 17.38 -6.79
C ALA A 16 29.60 16.83 -5.79
N CYS A 17 28.78 17.72 -5.23
CA CYS A 17 27.50 17.33 -4.66
C CYS A 17 26.63 16.88 -5.85
N GLY A 18 26.61 15.58 -6.12
CA GLY A 18 25.50 15.00 -6.85
C GLY A 18 24.29 15.07 -5.94
N ASP A 19 23.26 15.81 -6.35
CA ASP A 19 21.90 15.55 -5.89
C ASP A 19 21.54 14.15 -6.43
N ASP A 20 21.83 13.12 -5.64
CA ASP A 20 21.18 11.82 -5.81
C ASP A 20 19.73 12.03 -5.34
N GLU A 21 18.86 12.45 -6.27
CA GLU A 21 17.42 12.44 -6.02
C GLU A 21 17.00 10.99 -5.71
N ASP A 22 16.30 10.78 -4.59
CA ASP A 22 15.77 9.46 -4.25
C ASP A 22 14.89 8.98 -5.41
N PRO A 23 15.00 7.71 -5.84
CA PRO A 23 14.23 7.22 -6.98
C PRO A 23 12.73 7.22 -6.64
N VAL A 24 11.90 7.63 -7.60
CA VAL A 24 10.45 7.82 -7.44
C VAL A 24 9.70 7.10 -8.55
N ALA A 25 8.64 6.38 -8.16
CA ALA A 25 7.63 5.84 -9.08
C ALA A 25 6.29 6.54 -8.84
N THR A 26 5.53 6.76 -9.91
CA THR A 26 4.16 7.26 -9.83
C THR A 26 3.19 6.08 -9.87
N VAL A 27 2.38 5.93 -8.82
CA VAL A 27 1.43 4.83 -8.70
C VAL A 27 -0.01 5.35 -8.66
N ARG A 28 -0.92 4.58 -9.27
CA ARG A 28 -2.38 4.63 -9.07
C ARG A 28 -2.86 3.27 -8.57
N ILE A 29 -4.00 3.24 -7.90
CA ILE A 29 -4.65 2.01 -7.44
C ILE A 29 -6.03 1.94 -8.07
N GLU A 30 -6.33 0.82 -8.72
CA GLU A 30 -7.62 0.56 -9.37
C GLU A 30 -8.39 -0.50 -8.57
N ASN A 31 -9.66 -0.22 -8.27
CA ASN A 31 -10.56 -1.18 -7.64
C ASN A 31 -11.36 -1.91 -8.74
N ASP A 32 -10.84 -3.04 -9.23
CA ASP A 32 -11.37 -3.81 -10.37
C ASP A 32 -12.43 -4.85 -9.95
N PHE A 33 -13.12 -4.62 -8.82
CA PHE A 33 -14.20 -5.51 -8.34
C PHE A 33 -15.54 -5.34 -9.11
N ASP A 34 -15.59 -4.60 -10.22
CA ASP A 34 -16.68 -4.58 -11.20
C ASP A 34 -16.36 -5.27 -12.54
N ASN A 35 -15.18 -5.88 -12.68
CA ASN A 35 -14.76 -6.54 -13.91
C ASN A 35 -15.64 -7.74 -14.30
N PRO A 36 -16.39 -7.68 -15.42
CA PRO A 36 -17.29 -8.75 -15.84
C PRO A 36 -16.58 -10.06 -16.21
N GLY A 37 -15.25 -10.06 -16.30
CA GLY A 37 -14.42 -11.24 -16.53
C GLY A 37 -14.39 -12.24 -15.36
N PHE A 38 -14.82 -11.85 -14.15
CA PHE A 38 -14.85 -12.74 -12.99
C PHE A 38 -16.28 -13.20 -12.65
N PRO A 39 -16.50 -14.51 -12.43
CA PRO A 39 -17.84 -15.08 -12.25
C PRO A 39 -18.50 -14.76 -10.89
N ALA A 40 -17.71 -14.37 -9.89
CA ALA A 40 -18.18 -13.92 -8.58
C ALA A 40 -17.27 -12.81 -8.09
N MET A 41 -17.81 -11.59 -7.99
CA MET A 41 -17.07 -10.43 -7.53
C MET A 41 -17.59 -9.98 -6.17
N PRO A 42 -16.70 -9.85 -5.18
CA PRO A 42 -17.10 -9.29 -3.91
C PRO A 42 -17.47 -7.81 -4.14
N PRO A 43 -18.61 -7.32 -3.62
CA PRO A 43 -19.06 -5.94 -3.79
C PRO A 43 -18.26 -4.99 -2.87
N TRP A 44 -16.95 -4.96 -3.03
CA TRP A 44 -16.06 -4.28 -2.08
C TRP A 44 -15.81 -2.83 -2.48
N THR A 45 -16.12 -1.94 -1.54
CA THR A 45 -15.67 -0.55 -1.59
C THR A 45 -14.39 -0.44 -0.75
N ILE A 46 -13.28 -0.03 -1.36
CA ILE A 46 -12.06 0.26 -0.61
C ILE A 46 -12.27 1.58 0.12
N CYS A 47 -12.35 1.53 1.44
CA CYS A 47 -12.65 2.67 2.30
C CYS A 47 -11.40 3.44 2.69
N GLU A 48 -10.31 2.71 2.92
CA GLU A 48 -8.97 3.25 3.11
C GLU A 48 -7.98 2.36 2.38
N SER A 49 -6.93 2.97 1.82
CA SER A 49 -5.86 2.24 1.15
C SER A 49 -4.52 2.93 1.29
N SER A 50 -3.47 2.12 1.33
CA SER A 50 -2.08 2.57 1.42
C SER A 50 -1.16 1.61 0.67
N TYR A 51 -0.16 2.15 -0.01
CA TYR A 51 0.94 1.38 -0.60
C TYR A 51 2.27 1.98 -0.15
N LEU A 52 3.18 1.16 0.41
CA LEU A 52 4.46 1.62 0.95
C LEU A 52 4.33 2.78 1.97
N GLY A 53 3.24 2.79 2.74
CA GLY A 53 2.92 3.84 3.72
C GLY A 53 2.34 5.12 3.13
N VAL A 54 2.18 5.22 1.81
CA VAL A 54 1.56 6.36 1.14
C VAL A 54 0.05 6.15 1.02
N PRO A 55 -0.79 7.06 1.57
CA PRO A 55 -2.24 6.90 1.55
C PRO A 55 -2.84 7.25 0.18
N PHE A 56 -3.77 6.43 -0.27
CA PHE A 56 -4.59 6.65 -1.46
C PHE A 56 -6.07 6.89 -1.13
N GLY A 57 -6.48 6.60 0.11
CA GLY A 57 -7.83 6.87 0.61
C GLY A 57 -8.89 5.92 0.04
N ARG A 58 -10.12 6.42 -0.07
CA ARG A 58 -11.27 5.68 -0.59
C ARG A 58 -11.21 5.52 -2.10
N ILE A 59 -11.51 4.32 -2.60
CA ILE A 59 -11.59 3.99 -4.02
C ILE A 59 -12.88 3.20 -4.22
N ALA A 60 -13.88 3.82 -4.87
CA ALA A 60 -15.13 3.12 -5.15
C ALA A 60 -14.89 1.98 -6.14
N ARG A 61 -15.83 1.05 -6.20
CA ARG A 61 -15.77 -0.06 -7.15
C ARG A 61 -15.76 0.47 -8.59
N GLY A 62 -14.82 0.01 -9.40
CA GLY A 62 -14.60 0.46 -10.79
C GLY A 62 -13.84 1.79 -10.91
N GLU A 63 -13.43 2.39 -9.80
CA GLU A 63 -12.67 3.64 -9.80
C GLU A 63 -11.17 3.41 -9.67
N THR A 64 -10.42 4.43 -10.09
CA THR A 64 -8.97 4.51 -9.91
C THR A 64 -8.65 5.72 -9.06
N SER A 65 -7.73 5.56 -8.10
CA SER A 65 -7.26 6.65 -7.25
C SER A 65 -6.47 7.72 -8.01
N GLU A 66 -6.24 8.85 -7.35
CA GLU A 66 -5.26 9.84 -7.80
C GLU A 66 -3.84 9.25 -7.84
N GLN A 67 -2.99 9.84 -8.68
CA GLN A 67 -1.56 9.50 -8.70
C GLN A 67 -0.88 9.92 -7.40
N ARG A 68 0.01 9.05 -6.92
CA ARG A 68 0.92 9.34 -5.81
C ARG A 68 2.32 8.87 -6.14
N GLU A 69 3.29 9.63 -5.68
CA GLU A 69 4.70 9.25 -5.72
C GLU A 69 5.00 8.27 -4.58
N VAL A 70 5.70 7.19 -4.90
CA VAL A 70 6.15 6.17 -3.95
C VAL A 70 7.58 5.78 -4.26
N ARG A 71 8.29 5.25 -3.28
CA ARG A 71 9.60 4.64 -3.50
C ARG A 71 9.44 3.36 -4.35
N PRO A 72 10.32 3.12 -5.33
CA PRO A 72 10.46 1.82 -6.00
C PRO A 72 10.58 0.64 -5.03
N SER A 73 9.63 -0.29 -5.07
CA SER A 73 9.62 -1.51 -4.26
C SER A 73 8.51 -2.47 -4.66
N THR A 74 8.52 -3.65 -4.05
CA THR A 74 7.46 -4.66 -4.08
C THR A 74 6.90 -4.82 -2.67
N ASP A 75 5.59 -4.59 -2.50
CA ASP A 75 4.92 -4.74 -1.21
C ASP A 75 3.43 -5.06 -1.42
N PHE A 76 2.62 -4.90 -0.39
CA PHE A 76 1.17 -5.04 -0.42
C PHE A 76 0.49 -3.68 -0.50
N VAL A 77 -0.59 -3.62 -1.26
CA VAL A 77 -1.62 -2.60 -1.03
C VAL A 77 -2.38 -3.02 0.22
N LEU A 78 -2.20 -2.27 1.29
CA LEU A 78 -2.92 -2.42 2.54
C LEU A 78 -4.25 -1.70 2.41
N MET A 79 -5.34 -2.31 2.87
CA MET A 79 -6.68 -1.79 2.67
C MET A 79 -7.57 -2.04 3.89
N VAL A 80 -8.58 -1.19 3.98
CA VAL A 80 -9.81 -1.44 4.72
C VAL A 80 -10.94 -1.36 3.71
N ALA A 81 -11.72 -2.42 3.52
CA ALA A 81 -12.84 -2.41 2.59
C ALA A 81 -14.13 -2.83 3.26
N ALA A 82 -15.24 -2.33 2.72
CA ALA A 82 -16.58 -2.66 3.16
C ALA A 82 -17.29 -3.57 2.17
N PHE A 83 -17.95 -4.61 2.68
CA PHE A 83 -18.79 -5.50 1.87
C PHE A 83 -20.16 -4.85 1.62
N ASP A 84 -20.50 -4.60 0.36
CA ASP A 84 -21.81 -4.06 -0.08
C ASP A 84 -22.21 -2.75 0.65
N ASP A 85 -21.22 -1.94 1.01
CA ASP A 85 -21.42 -0.67 1.71
C ASP A 85 -20.49 0.42 1.17
N GLU A 86 -21.03 1.26 0.30
CA GLU A 86 -20.30 2.40 -0.27
C GLU A 86 -20.03 3.52 0.75
N THR A 87 -20.72 3.51 1.89
CA THR A 87 -20.62 4.53 2.95
C THR A 87 -19.55 4.21 3.98
N CYS A 88 -18.92 3.04 3.89
CA CYS A 88 -17.79 2.65 4.73
C CYS A 88 -18.10 2.66 6.23
N ARG A 89 -19.27 2.13 6.63
CA ARG A 89 -19.60 2.04 8.06
C ARG A 89 -18.71 1.03 8.75
N VAL A 90 -18.27 1.37 9.96
CA VAL A 90 -17.27 0.61 10.72
C VAL A 90 -17.69 -0.85 10.91
N GLU A 91 -18.98 -1.11 11.15
CA GLU A 91 -19.51 -2.47 11.31
C GLU A 91 -19.37 -3.36 10.06
N ASN A 92 -19.14 -2.77 8.89
CA ASN A 92 -19.01 -3.45 7.61
C ASN A 92 -17.56 -3.54 7.11
N LEU A 93 -16.60 -3.02 7.88
CA LEU A 93 -15.20 -2.97 7.46
C LEU A 93 -14.48 -4.28 7.73
N LEU A 94 -13.60 -4.66 6.80
CA LEU A 94 -12.61 -5.71 6.96
C LEU A 94 -11.22 -5.22 6.57
N PRO A 95 -10.18 -5.63 7.31
CA PRO A 95 -8.78 -5.41 6.93
C PRO A 95 -8.40 -6.36 5.79
N LEU A 96 -7.84 -5.84 4.71
CA LEU A 96 -7.56 -6.59 3.49
C LEU A 96 -6.23 -6.18 2.89
N SER A 97 -5.60 -7.08 2.14
CA SER A 97 -4.37 -6.75 1.41
C SER A 97 -4.38 -7.33 0.02
N SER A 98 -3.78 -6.63 -0.93
CA SER A 98 -3.43 -7.21 -2.23
C SER A 98 -1.95 -7.22 -2.46
N ALA A 99 -1.41 -8.37 -2.87
CA ALA A 99 -0.02 -8.50 -3.23
C ALA A 99 0.26 -7.80 -4.56
N VAL A 100 1.33 -7.03 -4.61
CA VAL A 100 1.86 -6.49 -5.87
C VAL A 100 2.96 -7.43 -6.33
N GLU A 101 2.76 -8.13 -7.44
CA GLU A 101 3.71 -9.15 -7.91
C GLU A 101 4.92 -8.58 -8.65
N GLU A 102 4.81 -7.34 -9.15
CA GLU A 102 5.87 -6.67 -9.89
C GLU A 102 6.39 -5.46 -9.13
N GLU A 103 7.71 -5.35 -9.08
CA GLU A 103 8.42 -4.22 -8.47
C GLU A 103 8.11 -2.91 -9.22
N THR A 104 7.84 -1.83 -8.48
CA THR A 104 7.87 -0.49 -9.05
C THR A 104 9.32 -0.04 -9.25
N PHE A 105 9.64 0.61 -10.36
CA PHE A 105 10.99 1.13 -10.66
C PHE A 105 11.00 2.65 -10.86
N ASP A 106 12.18 3.25 -10.79
CA ASP A 106 12.36 4.69 -10.91
C ASP A 106 11.83 5.25 -12.24
N GLY A 107 11.10 6.37 -12.17
CA GLY A 107 10.44 7.01 -13.31
C GLY A 107 9.25 6.25 -13.90
N GLN A 108 8.81 5.15 -13.27
CA GLN A 108 7.68 4.37 -13.76
C GLN A 108 6.34 5.03 -13.41
N ASP A 109 5.44 5.06 -14.39
CA ASP A 109 4.00 5.21 -14.13
C ASP A 109 3.34 3.83 -14.08
N ARG A 110 2.70 3.49 -12.95
CA ARG A 110 2.08 2.18 -12.72
C ARG A 110 0.66 2.31 -12.19
N THR A 111 -0.25 1.47 -12.69
CA THR A 111 -1.54 1.20 -12.04
C THR A 111 -1.48 -0.17 -11.38
N ILE A 112 -1.71 -0.21 -10.06
CA ILE A 112 -1.86 -1.45 -9.31
C ILE A 112 -3.34 -1.82 -9.32
N VAL A 113 -3.67 -2.94 -9.94
CA VAL A 113 -5.04 -3.43 -10.03
C VAL A 113 -5.35 -4.31 -8.82
N ILE A 114 -6.41 -3.97 -8.09
CA ILE A 114 -6.95 -4.75 -6.98
C ILE A 114 -8.09 -5.60 -7.51
N ALA A 115 -7.93 -6.92 -7.49
CA ALA A 115 -8.90 -7.86 -8.04
C ALA A 115 -9.02 -9.13 -7.20
N LEU A 116 -9.94 -10.01 -7.58
CA LEU A 116 -10.18 -11.28 -6.87
C LEU A 116 -8.90 -12.12 -6.69
N PRO A 117 -8.03 -12.32 -7.72
CA PRO A 117 -6.92 -13.26 -7.62
C PRO A 117 -5.79 -12.83 -6.67
N ASN A 118 -5.64 -11.53 -6.41
CA ASN A 118 -4.47 -11.00 -5.71
C ASN A 118 -4.77 -10.44 -4.32
N HIS A 119 -6.04 -10.45 -3.86
CA HIS A 119 -6.41 -9.99 -2.53
C HIS A 119 -6.52 -11.14 -1.52
N ARG A 120 -6.27 -10.85 -0.25
CA ARG A 120 -6.48 -11.73 0.89
C ARG A 120 -7.13 -10.96 2.04
N GLY A 121 -8.00 -11.66 2.76
CA GLY A 121 -8.68 -11.14 3.95
C GLY A 121 -8.52 -12.07 5.17
N PRO A 122 -9.08 -11.70 6.32
CA PRO A 122 -8.90 -12.43 7.57
C PRO A 122 -9.59 -13.80 7.59
N CYS A 123 -10.70 -13.92 6.86
CA CYS A 123 -11.60 -15.06 6.86
C CYS A 123 -12.01 -15.44 5.42
N PRO A 124 -11.07 -15.92 4.60
CA PRO A 124 -11.36 -16.27 3.22
C PRO A 124 -12.20 -17.57 3.13
N PRO A 125 -12.75 -17.90 1.96
CA PRO A 125 -13.44 -19.16 1.71
C PRO A 125 -12.58 -20.40 1.99
N GLN A 126 -13.22 -21.56 2.16
CA GLN A 126 -12.52 -22.82 2.40
C GLN A 126 -11.50 -23.13 1.29
N GLY A 127 -10.28 -23.52 1.70
CA GLY A 127 -9.20 -23.85 0.78
C GLY A 127 -8.34 -22.66 0.35
N VAL A 128 -8.67 -21.43 0.80
CA VAL A 128 -7.86 -20.24 0.62
C VAL A 128 -7.20 -19.87 1.95
N GLU A 129 -5.92 -19.52 1.90
CA GLU A 129 -5.19 -19.05 3.07
C GLU A 129 -5.59 -17.63 3.45
N PRO A 130 -5.70 -17.32 4.75
CA PRO A 130 -5.95 -15.96 5.21
C PRO A 130 -4.80 -15.03 4.83
N ILE A 131 -5.06 -13.72 4.95
CA ILE A 131 -4.03 -12.69 5.00
C ILE A 131 -2.94 -13.07 6.02
N GLU A 132 -1.68 -12.79 5.72
CA GLU A 132 -0.60 -13.06 6.68
C GLU A 132 -0.69 -12.17 7.91
N GLU A 133 -0.30 -12.70 9.08
CA GLU A 133 -0.34 -11.99 10.36
C GLU A 133 0.45 -10.68 10.32
N SER A 134 1.65 -10.70 9.74
CA SER A 134 2.51 -9.51 9.61
C SER A 134 1.83 -8.39 8.81
N VAL A 135 1.10 -8.74 7.74
CA VAL A 135 0.39 -7.79 6.87
C VAL A 135 -0.87 -7.27 7.57
N TYR A 136 -1.60 -8.16 8.25
CA TYR A 136 -2.77 -7.80 9.03
C TYR A 136 -2.45 -6.80 10.15
N GLU A 137 -1.37 -7.03 10.89
CA GLU A 137 -0.96 -6.13 11.97
C GLU A 137 -0.46 -4.77 11.45
N ARG A 138 0.11 -4.72 10.23
CA ARG A 138 0.38 -3.43 9.55
C ARG A 138 -0.89 -2.66 9.25
N ILE A 139 -1.95 -3.33 8.77
CA ILE A 139 -3.26 -2.70 8.55
C ILE A 139 -3.83 -2.15 9.85
N ARG A 140 -3.79 -2.93 10.95
CA ARG A 140 -4.23 -2.47 12.27
C ARG A 140 -3.45 -1.27 12.79
N SER A 141 -2.14 -1.25 12.55
CA SER A 141 -1.29 -0.12 12.93
C SER A 141 -1.56 1.12 12.08
N ASN A 142 -1.91 0.97 10.80
CA ASN A 142 -2.24 2.08 9.91
C ASN A 142 -3.59 2.72 10.24
N TRP A 143 -4.57 1.91 10.66
CA TRP A 143 -5.92 2.37 10.95
C TRP A 143 -6.44 1.88 12.32
N PRO A 144 -5.82 2.29 13.44
CA PRO A 144 -6.22 1.85 14.77
C PRO A 144 -7.64 2.30 15.15
N GLN A 145 -8.16 3.35 14.52
CA GLN A 145 -9.50 3.89 14.77
C GLN A 145 -10.64 2.92 14.44
N PHE A 146 -10.40 1.91 13.59
CA PHE A 146 -11.43 0.93 13.23
C PHE A 146 -11.54 -0.22 14.24
N GLY A 147 -10.59 -0.34 15.17
CA GLY A 147 -10.71 -1.27 16.30
C GLY A 147 -10.74 -2.75 15.90
N PHE A 148 -10.13 -3.13 14.78
CA PHE A 148 -10.10 -4.54 14.35
C PHE A 148 -9.49 -5.45 15.42
N GLU A 149 -10.07 -6.63 15.54
CA GLU A 149 -9.61 -7.67 16.44
C GLU A 149 -8.16 -8.10 16.13
N PRO A 150 -7.38 -8.57 17.10
CA PRO A 150 -6.07 -9.16 16.87
C PRO A 150 -6.09 -10.32 15.86
N TYR A 151 -4.97 -10.59 15.20
CA TYR A 151 -4.90 -11.63 14.17
C TYR A 151 -5.38 -13.02 14.64
N ALA A 152 -5.10 -13.36 15.91
CA ALA A 152 -5.51 -14.62 16.53
C ALA A 152 -7.03 -14.80 16.62
N THR A 153 -7.81 -13.71 16.58
CA THR A 153 -9.28 -13.68 16.63
C THR A 153 -9.88 -13.02 15.40
N ARG A 154 -9.12 -12.93 14.30
CA ARG A 154 -9.52 -12.22 13.06
C ARG A 154 -10.78 -12.78 12.40
N ASP A 155 -11.09 -14.06 12.62
CA ASP A 155 -12.28 -14.74 12.13
C ASP A 155 -13.55 -14.35 12.91
N GLN A 156 -13.39 -13.64 14.03
CA GLN A 156 -14.50 -13.11 14.84
C GLN A 156 -14.96 -11.73 14.39
N ASN A 157 -14.32 -11.13 13.36
CA ASN A 157 -14.83 -9.89 12.77
C ASN A 157 -16.28 -10.11 12.30
N PRO A 158 -17.20 -9.14 12.48
CA PRO A 158 -18.63 -9.33 12.16
C PRO A 158 -18.89 -9.80 10.73
N GLN A 159 -18.07 -9.36 9.77
CA GLN A 159 -18.19 -9.72 8.35
C GLN A 159 -17.63 -11.12 8.01
N CYS A 160 -17.06 -11.83 8.99
CA CYS A 160 -16.59 -13.21 8.88
C CYS A 160 -17.63 -14.24 9.36
N GLN A 161 -18.78 -13.78 9.89
CA GLN A 161 -19.86 -14.59 10.45
C GLN A 161 -21.03 -14.71 9.46
#